data_AF-A0A3B1DLD2-F1
#
_entry.id   AF-A0A3B1DLD2-F1
#
_cell.length_a   1.000
_cell.length_b   1.000
_cell.length_c   1.000
_cell.angle_alpha   90.00
_cell.angle_beta   90.00
_cell.angle_gamma   90.00
#
_symmetry.space_group_name_H-M   'P 1'
#
loop_
_entity.id
_entity.type
_entity.pdbx_description
1 polymer ?
#
loop_
_entity_poly.entity_id
_entity_poly.type
_entity_poly.pdbx_seq_one_letter_code
_entity_poly.pdbx_strand_id
1 'polypeptide(L)' 'DPPPSWWSSEFKDEADLPADLKLRDWVDGGGVTQRVVSCMTCHTPHNAGYDHMLRMSNASSAVCLGCHIK' A
#
# COMPACT_ATOMS: atom_id res chain seq x y z
N ASP A 1 4.06 13.01 9.05
CA ASP A 1 5.32 13.50 8.45
C ASP A 1 5.14 13.67 6.94
N PRO A 2 5.38 14.87 6.39
CA PRO A 2 5.41 15.05 4.94
C PRO A 2 6.59 14.29 4.36
N PRO A 3 6.46 13.71 3.15
CA PRO A 3 7.57 13.07 2.49
C PRO A 3 8.70 14.10 2.24
N PRO A 4 9.97 13.67 2.23
CA PRO A 4 11.08 14.57 1.97
C PRO A 4 10.96 15.20 0.57
N SER A 5 11.51 16.40 0.38
CA SER A 5 11.31 17.21 -0.83
C SER A 5 11.78 16.58 -2.16
N TRP A 6 12.55 15.49 -2.09
CA TRP A 6 13.02 14.73 -3.24
C TRP A 6 12.12 13.53 -3.59
N TRP A 7 11.05 13.29 -2.82
CA TRP A 7 10.13 12.17 -3.03
C TRP A 7 8.93 12.62 -3.86
N SER A 8 8.62 11.89 -4.93
CA SER A 8 7.47 12.20 -5.79
C SER A 8 6.16 12.12 -5.01
N SER A 9 5.31 13.15 -5.13
CA SER A 9 3.92 13.08 -4.66
C SER A 9 3.03 12.24 -5.56
N GLU A 10 3.57 11.71 -6.66
CA GLU A 10 2.84 10.89 -7.61
C GLU A 10 2.76 9.43 -7.12
N PHE A 11 1.59 8.86 -7.33
CA PHE A 11 1.28 7.47 -7.03
C PHE A 11 0.81 6.78 -8.31
N LYS A 12 0.99 5.47 -8.37
CA LYS A 12 0.37 4.64 -9.40
C LYS A 12 -1.14 4.60 -9.21
N ASP A 13 -1.87 4.45 -10.30
CA ASP A 13 -3.31 4.19 -10.26
C ASP A 13 -3.60 2.86 -9.55
N GLU A 14 -4.76 2.76 -8.89
CA GLU A 14 -5.16 1.54 -8.17
C GLU A 14 -5.19 0.31 -9.09
N ALA A 15 -5.51 0.52 -10.37
CA ALA A 15 -5.53 -0.52 -11.40
C ALA A 15 -4.13 -1.14 -11.66
N ASP A 16 -3.06 -0.42 -11.34
CA ASP A 16 -1.68 -0.83 -11.58
C ASP A 16 -0.99 -1.39 -10.33
N LEU A 17 -1.72 -1.49 -9.20
CA LEU A 17 -1.17 -2.06 -7.98
C LEU A 17 -0.87 -3.55 -8.15
N PRO A 18 0.21 -4.06 -7.52
CA PRO A 18 0.42 -5.49 -7.39
C PRO A 18 -0.81 -6.18 -6.82
N ALA A 19 -1.22 -7.30 -7.42
CA ALA A 19 -2.42 -8.03 -7.01
C ALA A 19 -2.43 -8.40 -5.52
N ASP A 20 -1.26 -8.54 -4.91
CA ASP A 20 -1.12 -8.84 -3.49
C ASP A 20 -1.34 -7.65 -2.57
N LEU A 21 -1.13 -6.39 -3.00
CA LEU A 21 -1.43 -5.23 -2.16
C LEU A 21 -2.93 -4.94 -2.18
N LYS A 22 -3.52 -4.75 -1.00
CA LYS A 22 -4.97 -4.58 -0.83
C LYS A 22 -5.29 -3.31 -0.07
N LEU A 23 -5.77 -2.27 -0.76
CA LEU A 23 -6.28 -1.10 -0.08
C LEU A 23 -7.61 -1.43 0.63
N ARG A 24 -7.89 -0.72 1.72
CA ARG A 24 -9.10 -0.90 2.53
C ARG A 24 -10.15 0.13 2.13
N ASP A 25 -11.42 -0.28 2.08
CA ASP A 25 -12.54 0.65 1.99
C ASP A 25 -12.81 1.31 3.34
N TRP A 26 -12.91 2.64 3.33
CA TRP A 26 -13.29 3.47 4.46
C TRP A 26 -14.33 4.48 4.02
N VAL A 27 -15.48 4.53 4.71
CA VAL A 27 -16.53 5.51 4.42
C VAL A 27 -16.24 6.76 5.25
N ASP A 28 -16.09 7.89 4.57
CA ASP A 28 -15.84 9.17 5.24
C ASP A 28 -17.10 9.75 5.91
N GLY A 29 -16.93 10.86 6.63
CA GLY A 29 -18.04 11.53 7.31
C GLY A 29 -19.14 12.06 6.38
N GLY A 30 -18.87 12.13 5.07
CA GLY A 30 -19.82 12.51 4.03
C GLY A 30 -20.51 11.31 3.36
N GLY A 31 -20.20 10.08 3.76
CA GLY A 31 -20.75 8.87 3.16
C GLY A 31 -20.08 8.43 1.87
N VAL A 32 -18.94 9.03 1.50
CA VAL A 32 -18.17 8.62 0.32
C VAL A 32 -17.21 7.50 0.69
N THR A 33 -17.18 6.44 -0.12
CA THR A 33 -16.20 5.36 0.06
C THR A 33 -14.85 5.81 -0.48
N GLN A 34 -13.87 5.85 0.41
CA GLN A 34 -12.47 6.13 0.12
C GLN A 34 -11.66 4.84 0.17
N ARG A 35 -10.68 4.73 -0.73
CA ARG A 35 -9.74 3.62 -0.74
C ARG A 35 -8.47 4.05 0.01
N VAL A 36 -8.24 3.47 1.18
CA VAL A 36 -7.20 3.92 2.12
C VAL A 36 -6.16 2.85 2.43
N VAL A 37 -4.94 3.29 2.73
CA VAL A 37 -3.89 2.40 3.25
C VAL A 37 -4.24 2.00 4.67
N SER A 38 -4.14 0.70 4.95
CA SER A 38 -4.29 0.15 6.30
C SER A 38 -3.18 -0.84 6.60
N CYS A 39 -3.08 -1.32 7.84
CA CYS A 39 -2.11 -2.34 8.23
C CYS A 39 -2.18 -3.57 7.31
N MET A 40 -3.41 -3.97 6.95
CA MET A 40 -3.67 -5.12 6.11
C MET A 40 -3.37 -4.87 4.64
N THR A 41 -3.01 -3.66 4.23
CA THR A 41 -2.57 -3.37 2.85
C THR A 41 -1.22 -4.01 2.57
N CYS A 42 -0.30 -3.91 3.52
CA CYS A 42 1.03 -4.48 3.39
C CYS A 42 1.17 -5.84 4.09
N HIS A 43 0.33 -6.12 5.10
CA HIS A 43 0.43 -7.33 5.91
C HIS A 43 -0.76 -8.29 5.72
N THR A 44 -0.49 -9.59 5.82
CA THR A 44 -1.48 -10.65 6.01
C THR A 44 -1.22 -11.35 7.34
N PRO A 45 -1.97 -11.04 8.41
CA PRO A 45 -1.82 -11.70 9.70
C PRO A 45 -1.92 -13.23 9.57
N HIS A 46 -1.11 -13.95 10.35
CA HIS A 46 -1.05 -15.42 10.37
C HIS A 46 -0.65 -16.10 9.05
N ASN A 47 -0.12 -15.36 8.08
CA ASN A 47 0.47 -15.95 6.89
C ASN A 47 1.90 -16.43 7.20
N ALA A 48 2.24 -17.66 6.78
CA ALA A 48 3.61 -18.19 6.81
C ALA A 48 4.42 -17.82 5.55
N GLY A 49 3.98 -16.80 4.82
CA GLY A 49 4.58 -16.34 3.56
C GLY A 49 5.87 -15.55 3.78
N TYR A 50 5.87 -14.27 3.38
CA TYR A 50 7.04 -13.41 3.47
C TYR A 50 7.32 -12.96 4.90
N ASP A 51 8.59 -12.65 5.19
CA ASP A 51 9.04 -12.07 6.45
C ASP A 51 8.15 -10.91 6.89
N HIS A 52 7.98 -10.76 8.20
CA HIS A 52 7.12 -9.74 8.81
C HIS A 52 5.66 -9.81 8.36
N MET A 53 5.20 -10.99 7.94
CA MET A 53 3.83 -11.25 7.48
C MET A 53 3.45 -10.36 6.30
N LEU A 54 4.43 -10.00 5.45
CA LEU A 54 4.18 -9.17 4.28
C LEU A 54 3.40 -9.94 3.22
N ARG A 55 2.65 -9.21 2.40
CA ARG A 55 1.90 -9.77 1.27
C ARG A 55 2.77 -10.15 0.08
N MET A 56 3.92 -9.49 -0.05
CA MET A 56 4.92 -9.72 -1.10
C MET A 56 6.33 -9.48 -0.53
N SER A 57 7.37 -9.96 -1.23
CA SER A 57 8.76 -9.66 -0.88
C SER A 57 8.99 -8.14 -0.92
N ASN A 58 9.70 -7.61 0.08
CA ASN A 58 10.13 -6.21 0.10
C ASN A 58 11.55 -6.00 -0.43
N ALA A 59 12.08 -6.95 -1.21
CA ALA A 59 13.35 -6.77 -1.91
C ALA A 59 13.30 -5.49 -2.77
N SER A 60 14.35 -4.67 -2.68
CA SER A 60 14.43 -3.40 -3.42
C SER A 60 13.25 -2.45 -3.19
N SER A 61 12.67 -2.48 -1.97
CA SER A 61 11.51 -1.65 -1.60
C SER A 61 10.25 -1.93 -2.41
N ALA A 62 10.09 -3.15 -2.95
CA ALA A 62 8.99 -3.50 -3.85
C ALA A 62 7.59 -3.27 -3.25
N VAL A 63 7.40 -3.38 -1.93
CA VAL A 63 6.11 -3.06 -1.29
C VAL A 63 5.80 -1.57 -1.45
N CYS A 64 6.78 -0.70 -1.19
CA CYS A 64 6.62 0.75 -1.29
C CYS A 64 6.42 1.19 -2.73
N LEU A 65 7.22 0.63 -3.65
CA LEU A 65 7.17 0.90 -5.09
C LEU A 65 5.96 0.25 -5.77
N GLY A 66 5.17 -0.53 -5.02
CA GLY A 66 3.84 -0.96 -5.44
C GLY A 66 2.92 0.22 -5.70
N CYS A 67 3.02 1.29 -4.90
CA CYS A 67 2.20 2.50 -5.05
C CYS A 67 3.02 3.74 -5.45
N HIS A 68 4.24 3.89 -4.95
CA HIS A 68 5.03 5.10 -5.17
C HIS A 68 5.82 5.05 -6.48
N ILE A 69 5.79 6.16 -7.23
CA ILE A 69 6.70 6.40 -8.35
C ILE A 69 7.99 6.99 -7.77
N LYS A 70 9.14 6.50 -8.23
CA LYS A 70 10.47 6.95 -7.76
C LYS A 70 10.91 8.22 -8.46
#